data_AF-A0A822BXA4-F1
#
_entry.id   AF-A0A822BXA4-F1
#
_cell.length_a   1.000
_cell.length_b   1.000
_cell.length_c   1.000
_cell.angle_alpha   90.00
_cell.angle_beta   90.00
_cell.angle_gamma   90.00
#
_symmetry.space_group_name_H-M   'P 1'
#
loop_
_entity.id
_entity.type
_entity.pdbx_description
1 polymer ?
#
loop_
_entity_poly.entity_id
_entity_poly.type
_entity_poly.pdbx_seq_one_letter_code
_entity_poly.pdbx_strand_id
1 'polypeptide(L)' 'NDVRSLKRYLDKHITTELAKLLIQMKLSPHSHVTVITVAQNQYQIHIEQLQRTN' A
#
# COMPACT_ATOMS: atom_id res chain seq x y z
N ASN A 1 6.68 -9.82 -23.03
CA ASN A 1 5.34 -9.21 -22.87
C ASN A 1 4.93 -9.14 -21.39
N ASP A 2 5.88 -9.38 -20.47
CA ASP A 2 5.59 -9.84 -19.10
C ASP A 2 5.62 -8.72 -18.06
N VAL A 3 6.35 -7.64 -18.34
CA VAL A 3 6.46 -6.48 -17.46
C VAL A 3 5.12 -5.73 -17.34
N ARG A 4 4.32 -5.67 -18.41
CA ARG A 4 2.97 -5.06 -18.35
C ARG A 4 2.02 -5.86 -17.47
N SER A 5 2.11 -7.19 -17.54
CA SER A 5 1.31 -8.09 -16.71
C SER A 5 1.68 -7.97 -15.24
N LEU A 6 2.99 -7.89 -14.93
CA LEU A 6 3.48 -7.68 -13.58
C LEU A 6 3.06 -6.31 -13.02
N LYS A 7 3.23 -5.23 -13.78
CA LYS A 7 2.78 -3.89 -13.37
C LYS A 7 1.29 -3.87 -13.06
N ARG A 8 0.46 -4.43 -13.95
CA ARG A 8 -1.00 -4.49 -13.74
C ARG A 8 -1.38 -5.33 -12.52
N TYR A 9 -0.68 -6.43 -12.29
CA TYR A 9 -0.89 -7.27 -11.12
C TYR A 9 -0.57 -6.52 -9.83
N LEU A 10 0.61 -5.88 -9.75
CA LEU A 10 1.05 -5.11 -8.59
C LEU A 10 0.13 -3.91 -8.33
N ASP A 11 -0.22 -3.14 -9.38
CA ASP A 11 -1.15 -2.02 -9.28
C ASP A 11 -2.48 -2.49 -8.68
N LYS A 12 -3.08 -3.55 -9.25
CA LYS A 12 -4.35 -4.11 -8.76
C LYS A 12 -4.24 -4.59 -7.32
N HIS A 13 -3.18 -5.32 -6.99
CA HIS A 13 -3.01 -5.93 -5.67
C HIS A 13 -2.83 -4.87 -4.58
N ILE A 14 -1.91 -3.93 -4.78
CA ILE A 14 -1.62 -2.84 -3.83
C ILE A 14 -2.86 -1.96 -3.65
N THR A 15 -3.51 -1.53 -4.74
CA THR A 15 -4.74 -0.72 -4.64
C THR A 15 -5.84 -1.45 -3.87
N THR A 16 -6.00 -2.76 -4.09
CA THR A 16 -7.01 -3.55 -3.37
C THR A 16 -6.73 -3.62 -1.87
N GLU A 17 -5.48 -3.85 -1.47
CA GLU A 17 -5.12 -3.91 -0.05
C GLU A 17 -5.26 -2.56 0.64
N LEU A 18 -4.84 -1.46 -0.01
CA LEU A 18 -5.05 -0.11 0.53
C LEU A 18 -6.54 0.24 0.66
N ALA A 19 -7.36 -0.13 -0.32
CA ALA A 19 -8.81 0.08 -0.26
C ALA A 19 -9.45 -0.68 0.91
N LYS A 20 -9.05 -1.94 1.15
CA LYS A 20 -9.51 -2.71 2.32
C LYS A 20 -9.14 -2.01 3.63
N LEU A 21 -7.92 -1.49 3.74
CA LEU A 21 -7.45 -0.80 4.95
C LEU A 21 -8.20 0.52 5.19
N LEU A 22 -8.53 1.27 4.13
CA LEU A 22 -9.38 2.46 4.19
C LEU A 22 -10.80 2.11 4.69
N ILE A 23 -11.42 1.09 4.10
CA ILE A 23 -12.77 0.64 4.47
C ILE A 23 -12.81 0.16 5.93
N GLN A 24 -11.77 -0.55 6.38
CA GLN A 24 -11.64 -1.01 7.77
C GLN A 24 -11.30 0.11 8.76
N MET A 25 -11.20 1.37 8.32
CA MET A 25 -10.76 2.53 9.12
C MET A 25 -9.38 2.35 9.77
N LYS A 26 -8.56 1.42 9.28
CA LYS A 26 -7.17 1.22 9.72
C LYS A 26 -6.18 2.15 9.03
N LEU A 27 -6.63 2.79 7.95
CA LEU A 27 -5.88 3.77 7.18
C LEU A 27 -6.69 5.08 7.15
N SER A 28 -6.06 6.19 7.52
CA SER A 28 -6.69 7.51 7.42
C SER A 28 -6.33 8.17 6.09
N PRO A 29 -7.18 9.06 5.52
CA PRO A 29 -6.90 9.73 4.25
C PRO A 29 -5.62 10.58 4.22
N HIS A 30 -5.05 10.92 5.38
CA HIS A 30 -3.84 11.75 5.51
C HIS A 30 -2.62 10.93 5.97
N SER A 31 -2.61 9.64 5.67
CA SER A 31 -1.51 8.75 6.09
C SER A 31 -0.46 8.63 4.98
N HIS A 32 0.80 8.65 5.36
CA HIS A 32 1.90 8.19 4.52
C HIS A 32 1.94 6.66 4.56
N VAL A 33 2.02 6.03 3.39
CA VAL A 33 2.06 4.57 3.29
C VAL A 33 3.33 4.16 2.58
N THR A 34 4.15 3.37 3.27
CA THR A 34 5.39 2.80 2.74
C THR A 34 5.22 1.30 2.59
N VAL A 35 5.52 0.77 1.40
CA VAL A 35 5.53 -0.68 1.16
C VAL A 35 6.97 -1.16 1.24
N ILE A 36 7.27 -2.03 2.21
CA ILE A 36 8.62 -2.52 2.48
C ILE A 36 8.67 -4.01 2.13
N THR A 37 9.67 -4.44 1.37
CA THR A 37 9.95 -5.86 1.15
C THR A 37 10.70 -6.40 2.36
N VAL A 38 10.14 -7.40 3.04
CA VAL A 38 10.70 -7.97 4.28
C VAL A 38 11.40 -9.31 4.08
N ALA A 39 11.01 -10.06 3.05
CA ALA A 39 11.65 -11.31 2.64
C ALA A 39 11.40 -11.57 1.15
N GLN A 40 12.02 -12.61 0.60
CA GLN A 40 11.70 -13.08 -0.76
C GLN A 40 10.19 -13.36 -0.86
N ASN A 41 9.51 -12.62 -1.74
CA ASN A 41 8.07 -12.66 -1.99
C ASN A 41 7.16 -12.20 -0.84
N GLN A 42 7.68 -11.52 0.18
CA GLN A 42 6.85 -10.94 1.24
C GLN A 42 7.05 -9.43 1.32
N TYR A 43 5.94 -8.71 1.46
CA TYR A 43 5.94 -7.27 1.71
C TYR A 43 5.09 -6.96 2.93
N GLN A 44 5.46 -5.88 3.62
CA GLN A 44 4.68 -5.27 4.69
C GLN A 44 4.28 -3.87 4.28
N ILE A 45 3.09 -3.45 4.69
CA ILE A 45 2.61 -2.09 4.52
C ILE A 45 2.81 -1.39 5.86
N HIS A 46 3.74 -0.43 5.88
CA HIS A 46 3.92 0.48 7.00
C HIS A 46 3.06 1.73 6.76
N ILE A 47 2.32 2.16 7.78
CA ILE A 47 1.40 3.29 7.69
C ILE A 47 1.78 4.27 8.79
N GLU A 48 2.18 5.47 8.40
CA GLU A 48 2.46 6.58 9.30
C GLU A 48 1.38 7.64 9.15
N GLN A 49 0.81 8.11 10.26
CA GLN A 49 -0.10 9.25 10.21
C GLN A 49 0.71 10.53 10.13
N LEU A 50 0.61 11.25 9.02
CA LEU A 50 1.26 12.56 8.89
C LEU A 50 0.50 13.54 9.79
N GLN A 51 1.16 14.00 10.85
CA GLN A 51 0.64 15.13 11.62
C GLN A 51 0.61 16.34 10.69
N ARG A 52 -0.54 17.01 10.60
CA ARG A 52 -0.64 18.29 9.89
C ARG A 52 0.26 19.29 10.61
N THR A 53 1.44 19.55 10.07
CA THR A 53 2.21 20.75 10.44
C THR A 53 1.45 21.95 9.90
N ASN A 54 1.02 22.84 10.82
CA ASN A 54 0.46 24.16 10.52
C ASN A 54 1.46 25.04 9.78
#